data_AF-A0A7X6PEW4-F1
#
_entry.id   AF-A0A7X6PEW4-F1
#
_cell.length_a   1.000
_cell.length_b   1.000
_cell.length_c   1.000
_cell.angle_alpha   90.00
_cell.angle_beta   90.00
_cell.angle_gamma   90.00
#
_symmetry.space_group_name_H-M   'P 1'
#
loop_
_entity.id
_entity.type
_entity.pdbx_description
1 polymer ?
#
loop_
_entity_poly.entity_id
_entity_poly.type
_entity_poly.pdbx_seq_one_letter_code
_entity_poly.pdbx_strand_id
1 'polypeptide(L)'
;MKRRDLIKNLALMPIAGKALPLQSLFDAPAAGYNRPLTKQNKPVPALHREAFVMDGHVHVMTRELLFNTDIGQRYSDGTVDLPRAKEGGLDAMFFSVYTPEHYYP
;
A
#
# COMPACT_ATOMS: atom_id res chain seq x y z
N MET A 1 25.45 -8.02 26.31
CA MET A 1 25.82 -7.73 24.90
C MET A 1 25.09 -6.47 24.47
N LYS A 2 25.76 -5.43 23.96
CA LYS A 2 25.08 -4.16 23.61
C LYS A 2 24.31 -4.36 22.28
N ARG A 3 23.11 -3.78 22.14
CA ARG A 3 22.24 -3.91 20.94
C ARG A 3 22.98 -3.60 19.62
N ARG A 4 23.96 -2.70 19.68
CA ARG A 4 24.85 -2.34 18.55
C ARG A 4 25.72 -3.50 18.04
N ASP A 5 26.08 -4.44 18.90
CA ASP A 5 26.95 -5.56 18.56
C ASP A 5 26.15 -6.69 17.88
N LEU A 6 24.86 -6.81 18.22
CA LEU A 6 23.93 -7.76 17.58
C LEU A 6 23.69 -7.40 16.11
N ILE A 7 23.49 -6.10 15.80
CA ILE A 7 23.24 -5.62 14.44
C ILE A 7 24.48 -5.79 13.55
N LYS A 8 25.68 -5.57 14.10
CA LYS A 8 26.93 -5.79 13.37
C LYS A 8 27.14 -7.25 12.97
N ASN A 9 26.77 -8.20 13.84
CA ASN A 9 26.87 -9.61 13.53
C ASN A 9 25.78 -10.09 12.56
N LEU A 10 24.60 -9.47 12.56
CA LEU A 10 23.52 -9.80 11.61
C LEU A 10 23.83 -9.30 10.18
N ALA A 11 24.55 -8.19 10.05
CA ALA A 11 24.94 -7.60 8.77
C ALA A 11 26.16 -8.29 8.10
N LEU A 12 26.83 -9.21 8.80
CA LEU A 12 28.07 -9.86 8.35
C LEU A 12 27.92 -11.36 8.09
N MET A 13 26.69 -11.88 7.97
CA MET A 13 26.53 -13.24 7.47
C MET A 13 27.02 -13.34 6.01
N PRO A 14 27.99 -14.22 5.71
CA PRO A 14 28.41 -14.46 4.34
C PRO A 14 27.28 -15.20 3.62
N ILE A 15 26.79 -14.59 2.55
CA ILE A 15 25.93 -15.25 1.55
C ILE A 15 26.79 -16.32 0.88
N ALA A 16 26.86 -17.51 1.49
CA ALA A 16 27.47 -18.69 0.92
C ALA A 16 26.35 -19.68 0.61
N GLY A 17 25.96 -19.78 -0.66
CA GLY A 17 25.06 -20.84 -1.10
C GLY A 17 24.33 -20.57 -2.41
N LYS A 18 25.07 -20.48 -3.50
CA LYS A 18 24.67 -20.76 -4.90
C LYS A 18 23.23 -21.27 -5.08
N ALA A 19 22.30 -20.39 -5.47
CA ALA A 19 21.02 -20.84 -6.04
C ALA A 19 20.32 -19.85 -6.99
N LEU A 20 20.76 -18.59 -7.11
CA LEU A 20 20.11 -17.64 -8.01
C LEU A 20 21.17 -16.85 -8.79
N PRO A 21 21.20 -16.93 -10.13
CA PRO A 21 22.16 -16.16 -10.92
C PRO A 21 21.82 -14.66 -10.79
N LEU A 22 22.85 -13.86 -10.48
CA LEU A 22 22.73 -12.41 -10.28
C LEU A 22 22.16 -11.68 -11.51
N GLN A 23 22.16 -12.30 -12.69
CA GLN A 23 21.50 -11.79 -13.89
C GLN A 23 19.98 -11.61 -13.73
N SER A 24 19.29 -12.38 -12.88
CA SER A 24 17.82 -12.28 -12.77
C SER A 24 17.32 -11.05 -12.01
N LEU A 25 18.21 -10.29 -11.36
CA LEU A 25 17.87 -9.02 -10.67
C LEU A 25 18.00 -7.80 -11.59
N PHE A 26 18.62 -7.95 -12.77
CA PHE A 26 18.88 -6.86 -13.69
C PHE A 26 18.14 -6.97 -15.04
N ASP A 27 17.47 -8.09 -15.32
CA ASP A 27 16.57 -8.23 -16.48
C ASP A 27 15.16 -7.69 -16.18
N ALA A 28 15.09 -6.37 -16.02
CA ALA A 28 14.11 -5.51 -16.68
C ALA A 28 14.29 -4.08 -16.14
N PRO A 29 14.53 -3.07 -16.99
CA PRO A 29 14.15 -1.74 -16.58
C PRO A 29 12.64 -1.81 -16.32
N ALA A 30 12.20 -1.30 -15.17
CA ALA A 30 10.85 -0.79 -15.05
C ALA A 30 10.74 0.40 -16.01
N ALA A 31 10.72 0.11 -17.32
CA ALA A 31 10.21 1.01 -18.34
C ALA A 31 8.86 1.42 -17.79
N GLY A 32 8.75 2.70 -17.42
CA GLY A 32 7.55 3.24 -16.78
C GLY A 32 6.36 2.73 -17.57
N TYR A 33 5.65 1.77 -16.99
CA TYR A 33 4.39 1.31 -17.53
C TYR A 33 3.42 2.45 -17.26
N ASN A 34 3.53 3.51 -18.08
CA ASN A 34 2.39 4.28 -18.53
C ASN A 34 1.54 3.31 -19.37
N ARG A 35 1.08 2.19 -18.79
CA ARG A 35 -0.14 1.59 -19.29
C ARG A 35 -1.15 2.68 -19.04
N PRO A 36 -1.77 3.26 -20.07
CA PRO A 36 -2.98 4.02 -19.81
C PRO A 36 -3.84 3.10 -18.97
N LEU A 37 -4.23 3.57 -17.77
CA LEU A 37 -5.30 2.94 -16.99
C LEU A 37 -6.57 3.12 -17.82
N THR A 38 -6.63 2.37 -18.92
CA THR A 38 -7.83 2.20 -19.72
C THR A 38 -8.80 1.59 -18.73
N LYS A 39 -9.86 2.34 -18.44
CA LYS A 39 -10.97 1.84 -17.65
C LYS A 39 -11.44 0.56 -18.34
N GLN A 40 -10.99 -0.58 -17.83
CA GLN A 40 -11.42 -1.86 -18.34
C GLN A 40 -12.89 -1.92 -17.98
N ASN A 41 -13.79 -1.78 -18.95
CA ASN A 41 -15.23 -2.01 -18.77
C ASN A 41 -15.51 -3.52 -18.62
N LYS A 42 -14.62 -4.23 -17.93
CA LYS A 42 -14.82 -5.63 -17.59
C LYS A 42 -15.64 -5.67 -16.31
N PRO A 43 -16.64 -6.56 -16.24
CA PRO A 43 -17.36 -6.78 -15.00
C PRO A 43 -16.36 -7.19 -13.90
N VAL A 44 -16.65 -6.78 -12.67
CA VAL A 44 -15.89 -7.19 -11.48
C VAL A 44 -15.78 -8.72 -11.48
N PRO A 45 -14.57 -9.30 -11.29
CA PRO A 45 -14.40 -10.75 -11.26
C PRO A 45 -15.32 -11.40 -10.23
N ALA A 46 -15.90 -12.57 -10.55
CA ALA A 46 -16.81 -13.30 -9.66
C ALA A 46 -16.20 -13.52 -8.27
N LEU A 47 -14.90 -13.88 -8.22
CA LEU A 47 -14.15 -14.03 -6.97
C LEU A 47 -14.20 -12.78 -6.08
N HIS A 48 -13.99 -11.59 -6.66
CA HIS A 48 -14.00 -10.34 -5.89
C HIS A 48 -15.40 -10.00 -5.37
N ARG A 49 -16.43 -10.25 -6.19
CA ARG A 49 -17.83 -10.00 -5.82
C ARG A 49 -18.34 -10.94 -4.72
N GLU A 50 -17.81 -12.16 -4.67
CA GLU A 50 -18.25 -13.22 -3.75
C GLU A 50 -17.41 -13.30 -2.48
N ALA A 51 -16.20 -12.75 -2.50
CA ALA A 51 -15.33 -12.67 -1.35
C ALA A 51 -15.73 -11.52 -0.41
N PHE A 52 -15.40 -11.67 0.87
CA PHE A 52 -15.37 -10.55 1.81
C PHE A 52 -14.04 -9.80 1.62
N VAL A 53 -14.11 -8.55 1.18
CA VAL A 53 -12.94 -7.74 0.85
C VAL A 53 -12.73 -6.69 1.93
N MET A 54 -11.56 -6.74 2.58
CA MET A 54 -11.17 -5.74 3.57
C MET A 54 -9.83 -5.10 3.21
N ASP A 55 -9.72 -3.79 3.42
CA ASP A 55 -8.44 -3.09 3.41
C ASP A 55 -7.87 -3.04 4.84
N GLY A 56 -6.64 -3.51 4.99
CA GLY A 56 -5.95 -3.58 6.28
C GLY A 56 -5.35 -2.25 6.74
N HIS A 57 -5.24 -1.22 5.89
CA HIS A 57 -4.58 0.03 6.27
C HIS A 57 -4.93 1.21 5.35
N VAL A 58 -5.91 2.01 5.75
CA VAL A 58 -6.42 3.17 4.99
C VAL A 58 -6.03 4.49 5.65
N HIS A 59 -5.32 5.34 4.90
CA HIS A 59 -5.02 6.72 5.31
C HIS A 59 -6.09 7.70 4.79
N VAL A 60 -7.14 7.91 5.58
CA VAL A 60 -8.16 8.94 5.29
C VAL A 60 -8.49 9.82 6.51
N MET A 61 -8.24 9.31 7.72
CA MET A 61 -8.64 9.99 8.97
C MET A 61 -7.99 11.35 9.17
N THR A 62 -6.78 11.60 8.68
CA THR A 62 -6.15 12.92 8.75
C THR A 62 -7.04 13.98 8.08
N ARG A 63 -7.67 13.64 6.95
CA ARG A 63 -8.58 14.54 6.22
C ARG A 63 -9.87 14.76 7.01
N GLU A 64 -10.48 13.68 7.50
CA GLU A 64 -11.72 13.73 8.28
C GLU A 64 -11.55 14.53 9.57
N LEU A 65 -10.46 14.30 10.31
CA LEU A 65 -10.24 14.88 11.64
C LEU A 65 -9.64 16.29 11.58
N LEU A 66 -8.72 16.57 10.66
CA LEU A 66 -8.01 17.86 10.62
C LEU A 66 -8.62 18.84 9.62
N PHE A 67 -9.14 18.33 8.50
CA PHE A 67 -9.74 19.17 7.45
C PHE A 67 -11.27 19.13 7.50
N ASN A 68 -11.83 18.40 8.47
CA ASN A 68 -13.26 18.37 8.78
C ASN A 68 -14.11 17.99 7.55
N THR A 69 -13.59 17.06 6.74
CA THR A 69 -14.26 16.53 5.56
C THR A 69 -15.28 15.45 5.90
N ASP A 70 -16.05 15.03 4.89
CA ASP A 70 -17.03 13.95 5.01
C ASP A 70 -16.69 12.85 4.00
N ILE A 71 -16.20 11.71 4.48
CA ILE A 71 -15.86 10.53 3.67
C ILE A 71 -17.05 10.00 2.88
N GLY A 72 -18.28 10.31 3.29
CA GLY A 72 -19.50 10.02 2.56
C GLY A 72 -19.60 10.70 1.19
N GLN A 73 -18.84 11.78 0.98
CA GLN A 73 -18.81 12.52 -0.28
C GLN A 73 -17.73 11.99 -1.23
N ARG A 74 -18.01 12.07 -2.54
CA ARG A 74 -17.00 11.79 -3.56
C ARG A 74 -15.97 12.93 -3.55
N TYR A 75 -14.71 12.60 -3.35
CA TYR A 75 -13.65 13.60 -3.37
C TYR A 75 -13.22 13.91 -4.79
N SER A 76 -12.87 15.19 -5.04
CA SER A 76 -12.25 15.61 -6.29
C SER A 76 -10.78 15.19 -6.37
N ASP A 77 -10.16 14.98 -5.21
CA ASP A 77 -8.79 14.56 -5.01
C ASP A 77 -8.71 13.23 -4.25
N GLY A 78 -7.48 12.76 -3.97
CA GLY A 78 -7.23 11.54 -3.23
C GLY A 78 -7.67 10.25 -3.93
N THR A 79 -7.44 9.13 -3.23
CA THR A 79 -7.71 7.78 -3.74
C THR A 79 -8.85 7.07 -3.03
N VAL A 80 -9.21 7.51 -1.82
CA VAL A 80 -10.19 6.83 -0.97
C VAL A 80 -11.29 7.81 -0.56
N ASP A 81 -12.53 7.42 -0.85
CA ASP A 81 -13.77 7.96 -0.29
C ASP A 81 -14.82 6.83 -0.24
N LEU A 82 -15.88 7.01 0.53
CA LEU A 82 -16.88 5.96 0.74
C LEU A 82 -17.62 5.58 -0.55
N PRO A 83 -18.00 6.53 -1.44
CA PRO A 83 -18.56 6.18 -2.75
C PRO A 83 -17.61 5.29 -3.59
N ARG A 84 -16.32 5.61 -3.66
CA ARG A 84 -15.32 4.78 -4.35
C ARG A 84 -15.16 3.41 -3.70
N ALA A 85 -15.15 3.33 -2.36
CA ALA A 85 -15.04 2.06 -1.64
C ALA A 85 -16.22 1.13 -1.96
N LYS A 86 -17.44 1.68 -2.04
CA LYS A 86 -18.64 0.94 -2.45
C LYS A 86 -18.57 0.50 -3.92
N GLU A 87 -18.18 1.40 -4.82
CA GLU A 87 -17.99 1.07 -6.26
C GLU A 87 -16.92 -0.01 -6.47
N GLY A 88 -15.86 0.01 -5.66
CA GLY A 88 -14.78 -0.97 -5.66
C GLY A 88 -15.12 -2.28 -4.94
N GLY A 89 -16.27 -2.38 -4.25
CA GLY A 89 -16.68 -3.56 -3.51
C GLY A 89 -15.80 -3.87 -2.30
N LEU A 90 -15.45 -2.87 -1.48
CA LEU A 90 -14.89 -3.09 -0.15
C LEU A 90 -16.00 -3.24 0.88
N ASP A 91 -15.88 -4.26 1.73
CA ASP A 91 -16.81 -4.55 2.83
C ASP A 91 -16.34 -3.95 4.16
N ALA A 92 -15.02 -3.84 4.37
CA ALA A 92 -14.44 -3.29 5.60
C ALA A 92 -13.12 -2.56 5.34
N MET A 93 -12.79 -1.63 6.23
CA MET A 93 -11.54 -0.85 6.20
C MET A 93 -10.99 -0.65 7.60
N PHE A 94 -9.69 -0.86 7.78
CA PHE A 94 -8.96 -0.43 8.96
C PHE A 94 -8.43 0.99 8.75
N PHE A 95 -8.98 1.94 9.50
CA PHE A 95 -8.58 3.33 9.41
C PHE A 95 -7.33 3.61 10.25
N SER A 96 -6.28 4.08 9.58
CA SER A 96 -5.04 4.48 10.24
C SER A 96 -5.19 5.84 10.92
N VAL A 97 -4.95 5.88 12.24
CA VAL A 97 -4.72 7.12 12.99
C VAL A 97 -3.21 7.36 13.02
N TYR A 98 -2.69 7.83 11.90
CA TYR A 98 -1.27 8.10 11.75
C TYR A 98 -0.90 9.44 12.40
N THR A 99 0.15 9.43 13.21
CA THR A 99 0.80 10.63 13.71
C THR A 99 2.25 10.62 13.22
N PRO A 100 2.69 11.64 12.45
CA PRO A 100 4.08 11.71 12.03
C PRO A 100 4.99 11.88 13.24
N GLU A 101 6.16 11.25 13.20
CA GLU A 101 7.21 11.56 14.17
C GLU A 101 7.65 13.02 13.96
N HIS A 102 7.78 13.77 15.05
CA HIS A 102 8.53 15.02 15.02
C HIS A 102 10.00 14.68 14.81
N TYR A 103 10.43 14.60 13.55
CA TYR A 103 11.85 14.65 13.23
C TYR A 103 12.37 16.02 13.70
N TYR A 104 13.49 15.96 14.45
CA TYR A 104 14.24 17.03 15.11
C TYR A 104 13.97 18.49 14.66
N PRO A 105 14.05 19.47 15.59
CA PRO A 105 13.73 20.88 15.36
C PRO A 105 14.48 21.53 14.20
#